data_AF-A0A7C8YU32-F1
#
_entry.id   AF-A0A7C8YU32-F1
#
_cell.length_a   1.000
_cell.length_b   1.000
_cell.length_c   1.000
_cell.angle_alpha   90.00
_cell.angle_beta   90.00
_cell.angle_gamma   90.00
#
_symmetry.space_group_name_H-M   'P 1'
#
loop_
_entity.id
_entity.type
_entity.pdbx_description
1 polymer ?
#
loop_
_entity_poly.entity_id
_entity_poly.type
_entity_poly.pdbx_seq_one_letter_code
_entity_poly.pdbx_strand_id
1 'polypeptide(L)'
;STTRIGTHNGSFHCDEALGCFLLRLTSKFANSRVIRTRDSQVLDSLDAVLDVGGVYDPSRDRYDHHQKGFDEVFGHGFCTKLSSAGLVYKRYGKEIIARELQLDQGHPHSHSLFLAVYKNFIQAIDAVDNGINQYDTNLSPKYVVNTYLSSRIGRLNLDWTDPDQSAEREDAAFQKAMTLAGNEFLETIHFHAKSWLPARSIVMECLAGRHNIDSSGEIMVLRQSCPWKLHIFELEEEMRVEPSIKYVIYEDDRGTSWRVQAVATGPDKFSSRKPLPSHWRGLEGKELSVIAEVPGCVFVHMSGFIGGNQTYEGALEMARASLKE
;
A
#
# COMPACT_ATOMS: atom_id res chain seq x y z
N SER A 1 12.13 17.80 30.82
CA SER A 1 10.76 17.29 31.02
C SER A 1 10.43 16.36 29.87
N THR A 2 9.76 15.24 30.10
CA THR A 2 9.30 14.35 29.03
C THR A 2 8.15 15.03 28.28
N THR A 3 8.21 15.10 26.95
CA THR A 3 7.13 15.67 26.12
C THR A 3 5.84 14.87 26.30
N ARG A 4 4.69 15.53 26.09
CA ARG A 4 3.36 14.94 26.27
C ARG A 4 2.52 15.16 25.02
N ILE A 5 1.91 14.09 24.53
CA ILE A 5 1.01 14.08 23.38
C ILE A 5 -0.41 13.89 23.90
N GLY A 6 -1.34 14.75 23.49
CA GLY A 6 -2.77 14.67 23.81
C GLY A 6 -3.58 14.05 22.68
N THR A 7 -4.48 13.14 23.00
CA THR A 7 -5.56 12.70 22.11
C THR A 7 -6.81 12.40 22.92
N HIS A 8 -7.93 12.04 22.29
CA HIS A 8 -9.16 11.78 23.02
C HIS A 8 -9.14 10.44 23.79
N ASN A 9 -9.96 10.37 24.85
CA ASN A 9 -10.24 9.14 25.61
C ASN A 9 -11.47 8.39 25.07
N GLY A 10 -11.85 7.25 25.67
CA GLY A 10 -12.98 6.42 25.23
C GLY A 10 -12.62 5.52 24.05
N SER A 11 -13.61 5.17 23.21
CA SER A 11 -13.37 4.39 22.00
C SER A 11 -12.35 5.08 21.09
N PHE A 12 -11.42 4.30 20.55
CA PHE A 12 -10.34 4.76 19.69
C PHE A 12 -10.40 4.19 18.28
N HIS A 13 -9.78 4.90 17.33
CA HIS A 13 -9.68 4.55 15.93
C HIS A 13 -8.23 4.30 15.51
N CYS A 14 -8.06 3.99 14.23
CA CYS A 14 -6.73 3.82 13.65
C CYS A 14 -5.98 5.15 13.52
N ASP A 15 -6.72 6.25 13.38
CA ASP A 15 -6.17 7.55 13.08
C ASP A 15 -5.27 8.05 14.20
N GLU A 16 -5.83 8.24 15.40
CA GLU A 16 -5.09 8.75 16.54
C GLU A 16 -4.12 7.73 17.13
N ALA A 17 -4.40 6.43 17.00
CA ALA A 17 -3.45 5.38 17.36
C ALA A 17 -2.18 5.46 16.49
N LEU A 18 -2.32 5.60 15.18
CA LEU A 18 -1.19 5.77 14.28
C LEU A 18 -0.53 7.14 14.47
N GLY A 19 -1.30 8.22 14.54
CA GLY A 19 -0.77 9.58 14.71
C GLY A 19 0.09 9.73 15.96
N CYS A 20 -0.33 9.14 17.09
CA CYS A 20 0.47 9.09 18.32
C CYS A 20 1.78 8.30 18.10
N PHE A 21 1.73 7.19 17.38
CA PHE A 21 2.91 6.39 17.07
C PHE A 21 3.90 7.14 16.18
N LEU A 22 3.40 7.79 15.12
CA LEU A 22 4.21 8.58 14.19
C LEU A 22 4.94 9.73 14.90
N LEU A 23 4.26 10.46 15.80
CA LEU A 23 4.92 11.49 16.59
C LEU A 23 6.07 10.91 17.41
N ARG A 24 5.90 9.73 18.02
CA ARG A 24 6.98 9.03 18.76
C ARG A 24 8.13 8.51 17.89
N LEU A 25 8.02 8.54 16.56
CA LEU A 25 9.17 8.28 15.68
C LEU A 25 10.00 9.54 15.40
N THR A 26 9.46 10.73 15.67
CA THR A 26 10.17 12.00 15.50
C THR A 26 11.22 12.22 16.59
N SER A 27 12.19 13.07 16.29
CA SER A 27 13.21 13.50 17.25
C SER A 27 12.60 14.30 18.40
N LYS A 28 11.56 15.10 18.12
CA LYS A 28 10.89 15.98 19.09
C LYS A 28 10.08 15.21 20.12
N PHE A 29 9.46 14.09 19.74
CA PHE A 29 8.52 13.36 20.62
C PHE A 29 8.92 11.89 20.89
N ALA A 30 10.15 11.45 20.57
CA ALA A 30 10.59 10.06 20.70
C ALA A 30 10.23 9.37 22.04
N ASN A 31 10.38 10.10 23.14
CA ASN A 31 10.14 9.60 24.49
C ASN A 31 8.84 10.12 25.11
N SER A 32 7.93 10.68 24.31
CA SER A 32 6.75 11.34 24.84
C SER A 32 5.78 10.38 25.53
N ARG A 33 5.07 10.89 26.54
CA ARG A 33 3.92 10.19 27.15
C ARG A 33 2.63 10.58 26.43
N VAL A 34 1.79 9.60 26.11
CA VAL A 34 0.44 9.85 25.61
C VAL A 34 -0.51 10.10 26.79
N ILE A 35 -1.33 11.14 26.68
CA ILE A 35 -2.37 11.54 27.62
C ILE A 35 -3.70 11.53 26.85
N ARG A 36 -4.67 10.73 27.31
CA ARG A 36 -5.98 10.60 26.66
C ARG A 36 -7.03 11.37 27.44
N THR A 37 -7.57 12.44 26.85
CA THR A 37 -8.55 13.34 27.50
C THR A 37 -9.25 14.23 26.47
N ARG A 38 -10.44 14.75 26.83
CA ARG A 38 -11.13 15.83 26.11
C ARG A 38 -11.15 17.15 26.89
N ASP A 39 -10.51 17.20 28.06
CA ASP A 39 -10.43 18.41 28.87
C ASP A 39 -9.52 19.45 28.20
N SER A 40 -10.10 20.54 27.71
CA SER A 40 -9.37 21.61 27.03
C SER A 40 -8.26 22.22 27.87
N GLN A 41 -8.45 22.34 29.19
CA GLN A 41 -7.41 22.90 30.07
C GLN A 41 -6.19 21.98 30.15
N VAL A 42 -6.41 20.66 30.13
CA VAL A 42 -5.32 19.70 30.06
C VAL A 42 -4.64 19.77 28.69
N LEU A 43 -5.42 19.72 27.60
CA LEU A 43 -4.93 19.74 26.21
C LEU A 43 -4.08 20.99 25.90
N ASP A 44 -4.47 22.16 26.41
CA ASP A 44 -3.74 23.41 26.22
C ASP A 44 -2.34 23.38 26.83
N SER A 45 -2.12 22.53 27.85
CA SER A 45 -0.82 22.35 28.51
C SER A 45 0.11 21.34 27.82
N LEU A 46 -0.38 20.61 26.81
CA LEU A 46 0.38 19.51 26.16
C LEU A 46 1.22 20.01 24.98
N ASP A 47 2.33 19.30 24.73
CA ASP A 47 3.33 19.68 23.73
C ASP A 47 2.83 19.44 22.30
N ALA A 48 2.02 18.41 22.09
CA ALA A 48 1.29 18.16 20.84
C ALA A 48 -0.12 17.65 21.16
N VAL A 49 -1.08 17.92 20.29
CA VAL A 49 -2.45 17.40 20.40
C VAL A 49 -2.92 16.97 19.02
N LEU A 50 -3.55 15.81 18.93
CA LEU A 50 -4.11 15.27 17.70
C LEU A 50 -5.48 14.66 17.96
N ASP A 51 -6.34 14.71 16.93
CA ASP A 51 -7.67 14.12 16.93
C ASP A 51 -8.63 14.63 18.03
N VAL A 52 -8.28 15.77 18.64
CA VAL A 52 -9.07 16.44 19.66
C VAL A 52 -8.67 17.91 19.77
N GLY A 53 -9.59 18.76 20.23
CA GLY A 53 -9.35 20.17 20.50
C GLY A 53 -9.86 21.12 19.40
N GLY A 54 -10.25 20.60 18.24
CA GLY A 54 -10.89 21.35 17.14
C GLY A 54 -9.96 22.32 16.43
N VAL A 55 -8.65 22.09 16.48
CA VAL A 55 -7.63 23.02 15.92
C VAL A 55 -6.61 22.27 15.07
N TYR A 56 -6.44 22.73 13.84
CA TYR A 56 -5.25 22.45 13.03
C TYR A 56 -4.31 23.67 13.06
N ASP A 57 -3.16 23.50 13.70
CA ASP A 57 -2.07 24.47 13.73
C ASP A 57 -0.73 23.73 13.80
N PRO A 58 -0.07 23.49 12.65
CA PRO A 58 1.19 22.75 12.62
C PRO A 58 2.36 23.52 13.25
N SER A 59 2.23 24.82 13.50
CA SER A 59 3.25 25.59 14.23
C SER A 59 3.22 25.34 15.74
N ARG A 60 2.06 24.89 16.25
CA ARG A 60 1.82 24.53 17.65
C ARG A 60 1.59 23.03 17.85
N ASP A 61 1.91 22.20 16.86
CA ASP A 61 1.66 20.76 16.88
C ASP A 61 0.23 20.39 17.27
N ARG A 62 -0.74 21.07 16.64
CA ARG A 62 -2.17 20.76 16.75
C ARG A 62 -2.64 20.15 15.43
N TYR A 63 -3.10 18.91 15.49
CA TYR A 63 -3.41 18.07 14.33
C TYR A 63 -4.83 17.50 14.46
N ASP A 64 -5.84 18.37 14.48
CA ASP A 64 -7.26 17.97 14.44
C ASP A 64 -7.87 18.34 13.07
N HIS A 65 -8.83 17.54 12.62
CA HIS A 65 -9.50 17.64 11.32
C HIS A 65 -11.04 17.78 11.42
N HIS A 66 -11.59 17.73 12.64
CA HIS A 66 -13.05 17.75 12.90
C HIS A 66 -13.72 19.11 12.70
N GLN A 67 -12.95 20.19 12.63
CA GLN A 67 -13.46 21.55 12.52
C GLN A 67 -14.23 21.78 11.22
N LYS A 68 -15.32 22.55 11.34
CA LYS A 68 -16.16 22.90 10.19
C LYS A 68 -15.33 23.62 9.13
N GLY A 69 -15.45 23.15 7.88
CA GLY A 69 -14.74 23.73 6.75
C GLY A 69 -13.30 23.22 6.59
N PHE A 70 -12.84 22.24 7.38
CA PHE A 70 -11.54 21.63 7.17
C PHE A 70 -11.49 20.83 5.86
N ASP A 71 -10.56 21.21 5.00
CA ASP A 71 -10.37 20.69 3.64
C ASP A 71 -8.89 20.42 3.28
N GLU A 72 -8.00 20.36 4.28
CA GLU A 72 -6.58 20.11 4.04
C GLU A 72 -6.35 18.74 3.39
N VAL A 73 -5.54 18.73 2.34
CA VAL A 73 -5.12 17.52 1.61
C VAL A 73 -3.61 17.36 1.66
N PHE A 74 -3.09 16.17 1.35
CA PHE A 74 -1.65 15.92 1.34
C PHE A 74 -0.88 16.80 0.34
N GLY A 75 -1.51 17.17 -0.77
CA GLY A 75 -0.87 17.80 -1.93
C GLY A 75 -0.36 16.75 -2.91
N HIS A 76 0.59 17.09 -3.78
CA HIS A 76 1.23 16.14 -4.72
C HIS A 76 0.27 15.36 -5.65
N GLY A 77 -0.91 15.93 -5.96
CA GLY A 77 -1.94 15.29 -6.78
C GLY A 77 -2.95 14.44 -6.00
N PHE A 78 -2.78 14.29 -4.68
CA PHE A 78 -3.77 13.63 -3.83
C PHE A 78 -4.86 14.59 -3.39
N CYS A 79 -6.12 14.14 -3.49
CA CYS A 79 -7.31 14.93 -3.17
C CYS A 79 -8.07 14.42 -1.93
N THR A 80 -7.57 13.37 -1.27
CA THR A 80 -8.17 12.84 -0.04
C THR A 80 -7.96 13.83 1.09
N LYS A 81 -9.05 14.23 1.76
CA LYS A 81 -9.02 15.03 2.99
C LYS A 81 -8.23 14.26 4.06
N LEU A 82 -7.32 14.94 4.74
CA LEU A 82 -6.47 14.33 5.76
C LEU A 82 -7.24 14.08 7.06
N SER A 83 -6.88 13.00 7.76
CA SER A 83 -7.17 12.79 9.18
C SER A 83 -5.95 13.22 10.02
N SER A 84 -6.00 13.02 11.34
CA SER A 84 -4.93 13.45 12.25
C SER A 84 -3.59 12.76 11.95
N ALA A 85 -3.60 11.46 11.65
CA ALA A 85 -2.42 10.70 11.20
C ALA A 85 -1.87 11.26 9.89
N GLY A 86 -2.72 11.58 8.92
CA GLY A 86 -2.32 12.22 7.67
C GLY A 86 -1.67 13.58 7.88
N LEU A 87 -2.18 14.40 8.80
CA LEU A 87 -1.60 15.70 9.14
C LEU A 87 -0.22 15.56 9.79
N VAL A 88 -0.09 14.63 10.74
CA VAL A 88 1.20 14.30 11.37
C VAL A 88 2.18 13.79 10.31
N TYR A 89 1.73 12.89 9.43
CA TYR A 89 2.57 12.34 8.36
C TYR A 89 2.97 13.41 7.34
N LYS A 90 2.06 14.31 6.94
CA LYS A 90 2.37 15.45 6.07
C LYS A 90 3.49 16.32 6.66
N ARG A 91 3.46 16.55 7.97
CA ARG A 91 4.46 17.36 8.67
C ARG A 91 5.79 16.64 8.87
N TYR A 92 5.75 15.40 9.33
CA TYR A 92 6.92 14.68 9.87
C TYR A 92 7.34 13.45 9.04
N GLY A 93 6.57 13.03 8.04
CA GLY A 93 6.80 11.77 7.32
C GLY A 93 8.17 11.66 6.66
N LYS A 94 8.72 12.77 6.13
CA LYS A 94 10.09 12.80 5.61
C LYS A 94 11.15 12.60 6.70
N GLU A 95 10.97 13.23 7.86
CA GLU A 95 11.85 13.01 9.03
C GLU A 95 11.78 11.56 9.48
N ILE A 96 10.57 11.02 9.62
CA ILE A 96 10.32 9.66 10.08
C ILE A 96 10.99 8.64 9.15
N ILE A 97 10.78 8.75 7.83
CA ILE A 97 11.39 7.85 6.83
C ILE A 97 12.92 7.95 6.88
N ALA A 98 13.47 9.16 6.92
CA ALA A 98 14.90 9.38 6.95
C ALA A 98 15.54 8.76 8.20
N ARG A 99 14.92 8.95 9.37
CA ARG A 99 15.38 8.36 10.64
C ARG A 99 15.30 6.85 10.63
N GLU A 100 14.17 6.29 10.19
CA GLU A 100 13.94 4.85 10.16
C GLU A 100 14.93 4.12 9.24
N LEU A 101 15.25 4.73 8.10
CA LEU A 101 16.16 4.14 7.10
C LEU A 101 17.62 4.59 7.26
N GLN A 102 17.92 5.42 8.26
CA GLN A 102 19.25 6.01 8.48
C GLN A 102 19.77 6.74 7.23
N LEU A 103 18.90 7.49 6.59
CA LEU A 103 19.18 8.31 5.40
C LEU A 103 19.22 9.79 5.76
N ASP A 104 19.89 10.59 4.92
CA ASP A 104 19.71 12.04 4.95
C ASP A 104 18.29 12.43 4.54
N GLN A 105 17.70 13.42 5.21
CA GLN A 105 16.35 13.90 4.88
C GLN A 105 16.23 14.42 3.43
N GLY A 106 17.33 14.94 2.88
CA GLY A 106 17.42 15.41 1.49
C GLY A 106 17.66 14.30 0.45
N HIS A 107 17.78 13.04 0.86
CA HIS A 107 18.06 11.94 -0.06
C HIS A 107 16.90 11.79 -1.08
N PRO A 108 17.16 11.68 -2.40
CA PRO A 108 16.11 11.57 -3.41
C PRO A 108 15.10 10.44 -3.15
N HIS A 109 15.59 9.29 -2.66
CA HIS A 109 14.74 8.16 -2.27
C HIS A 109 13.75 8.51 -1.14
N SER A 110 14.12 9.41 -0.21
CA SER A 110 13.23 9.82 0.88
C SER A 110 11.97 10.49 0.36
N HIS A 111 12.06 11.27 -0.73
CA HIS A 111 10.88 11.87 -1.34
C HIS A 111 9.99 10.83 -2.04
N SER A 112 10.58 9.92 -2.83
CA SER A 112 9.82 8.86 -3.50
C SER A 112 9.11 7.95 -2.49
N LEU A 113 9.79 7.60 -1.39
CA LEU A 113 9.21 6.80 -0.31
C LEU A 113 8.12 7.56 0.45
N PHE A 114 8.27 8.87 0.65
CA PHE A 114 7.25 9.71 1.29
C PHE A 114 5.92 9.70 0.50
N LEU A 115 5.98 9.80 -0.82
CA LEU A 115 4.78 9.72 -1.65
C LEU A 115 4.23 8.30 -1.72
N ALA A 116 5.10 7.29 -1.86
CA ALA A 116 4.68 5.90 -1.96
C ALA A 116 4.02 5.37 -0.67
N VAL A 117 4.59 5.69 0.50
CA VAL A 117 4.01 5.31 1.79
C VAL A 117 2.70 6.05 2.06
N TYR A 118 2.57 7.31 1.63
CA TYR A 118 1.28 8.00 1.71
C TYR A 118 0.22 7.25 0.87
N LYS A 119 0.48 7.07 -0.42
CA LYS A 119 -0.42 6.43 -1.39
C LYS A 119 -0.87 5.03 -0.95
N ASN A 120 0.07 4.22 -0.46
CA ASN A 120 -0.16 2.79 -0.21
C ASN A 120 -0.54 2.47 1.24
N PHE A 121 -0.56 3.45 2.15
CA PHE A 121 -0.86 3.19 3.56
C PHE A 121 -1.64 4.33 4.25
N ILE A 122 -1.08 5.54 4.31
CA ILE A 122 -1.68 6.64 5.08
C ILE A 122 -3.01 7.11 4.46
N GLN A 123 -3.08 7.22 3.13
CA GLN A 123 -4.26 7.72 2.42
C GLN A 123 -5.53 6.90 2.71
N ALA A 124 -5.39 5.58 2.90
CA ALA A 124 -6.53 4.73 3.24
C ALA A 124 -7.04 4.99 4.66
N ILE A 125 -6.15 5.33 5.60
CA ILE A 125 -6.50 5.70 6.97
C ILE A 125 -7.22 7.05 6.96
N ASP A 126 -6.67 8.04 6.24
CA ASP A 126 -7.30 9.35 6.02
C ASP A 126 -8.72 9.19 5.46
N ALA A 127 -8.89 8.37 4.42
CA ALA A 127 -10.17 8.17 3.77
C ALA A 127 -11.20 7.51 4.70
N VAL A 128 -10.82 6.43 5.39
CA VAL A 128 -11.72 5.70 6.30
C VAL A 128 -12.19 6.60 7.44
N ASP A 129 -11.28 7.35 8.03
CA ASP A 129 -11.59 8.20 9.18
C ASP A 129 -12.49 9.39 8.81
N ASN A 130 -12.28 9.96 7.61
CA ASN A 130 -13.14 11.00 7.06
C ASN A 130 -14.45 10.48 6.43
N GLY A 131 -14.74 9.18 6.51
CA GLY A 131 -15.95 8.58 5.94
C GLY A 131 -16.02 8.63 4.41
N ILE A 132 -14.87 8.62 3.73
CA ILE A 132 -14.75 8.68 2.28
C ILE A 132 -14.84 7.26 1.71
N ASN A 133 -15.80 7.06 0.80
CA ASN A 133 -15.93 5.78 0.07
C ASN A 133 -14.80 5.63 -0.95
N GLN A 134 -14.34 4.39 -1.17
CA GLN A 134 -13.31 4.09 -2.17
C GLN A 134 -13.76 4.40 -3.61
N TYR A 135 -15.07 4.39 -3.87
CA TYR A 135 -15.66 4.69 -5.17
C TYR A 135 -16.89 5.58 -5.00
N ASP A 136 -17.05 6.55 -5.90
CA ASP A 136 -18.27 7.36 -6.03
C ASP A 136 -19.37 6.54 -6.71
N THR A 137 -20.02 5.67 -5.96
CA THR A 137 -21.06 4.77 -6.47
C THR A 137 -22.15 4.49 -5.46
N ASN A 138 -23.37 4.25 -5.95
CA ASN A 138 -24.52 3.85 -5.14
C ASN A 138 -24.66 2.31 -5.05
N LEU A 139 -23.75 1.55 -5.64
CA LEU A 139 -23.78 0.08 -5.61
C LEU A 139 -23.31 -0.44 -4.25
N SER A 140 -24.00 -1.46 -3.74
CA SER A 140 -23.54 -2.19 -2.54
C SER A 140 -22.38 -3.13 -2.88
N PRO A 141 -21.39 -3.30 -1.97
CA PRO A 141 -20.31 -4.25 -2.18
C PRO A 141 -20.85 -5.68 -2.19
N LYS A 142 -20.22 -6.56 -2.99
CA LYS A 142 -20.61 -7.99 -3.07
C LYS A 142 -20.36 -8.77 -1.78
N TYR A 143 -19.44 -8.29 -0.96
CA TYR A 143 -19.07 -8.87 0.34
C TYR A 143 -18.54 -7.77 1.26
N VAL A 144 -18.64 -7.99 2.57
CA VAL A 144 -18.09 -7.08 3.59
C VAL A 144 -16.62 -7.39 3.81
N VAL A 145 -15.78 -6.36 3.87
CA VAL A 145 -14.37 -6.48 4.24
C VAL A 145 -14.19 -5.91 5.64
N ASN A 146 -13.70 -6.72 6.57
CA ASN A 146 -13.42 -6.33 7.97
C ASN A 146 -12.00 -6.76 8.43
N THR A 147 -11.13 -7.03 7.46
CA THR A 147 -9.76 -7.51 7.69
C THR A 147 -8.71 -6.40 7.64
N TYR A 148 -9.09 -5.19 7.21
CA TYR A 148 -8.18 -4.04 7.11
C TYR A 148 -7.78 -3.47 8.48
N LEU A 149 -6.72 -2.67 8.49
CA LEU A 149 -6.07 -2.17 9.70
C LEU A 149 -7.04 -1.45 10.64
N SER A 150 -7.87 -0.50 10.17
CA SER A 150 -8.80 0.21 11.07
C SER A 150 -9.84 -0.70 11.70
N SER A 151 -10.28 -1.75 11.00
CA SER A 151 -11.15 -2.78 11.60
C SER A 151 -10.42 -3.63 12.64
N ARG A 152 -9.14 -3.97 12.41
CA ARG A 152 -8.30 -4.69 13.38
C ARG A 152 -8.04 -3.87 14.64
N ILE A 153 -7.78 -2.58 14.47
CA ILE A 153 -7.63 -1.62 15.58
C ILE A 153 -8.93 -1.47 16.34
N GLY A 154 -10.06 -1.32 15.63
CA GLY A 154 -11.38 -1.22 16.25
C GLY A 154 -11.70 -2.39 17.18
N ARG A 155 -11.27 -3.61 16.83
CA ARG A 155 -11.42 -4.82 17.67
C ARG A 155 -10.59 -4.83 18.95
N LEU A 156 -9.65 -3.90 19.11
CA LEU A 156 -8.88 -3.76 20.35
C LEU A 156 -9.59 -2.86 21.36
N ASN A 157 -10.62 -2.12 20.97
CA ASN A 157 -11.46 -1.39 21.92
C ASN A 157 -12.08 -2.36 22.94
N LEU A 158 -12.41 -1.83 24.11
CA LEU A 158 -13.14 -2.60 25.11
C LEU A 158 -14.51 -2.97 24.57
N ASP A 159 -14.88 -4.23 24.77
CA ASP A 159 -16.21 -4.69 24.42
C ASP A 159 -17.23 -4.05 25.38
N TRP A 160 -18.42 -3.72 24.88
CA TRP A 160 -19.48 -3.12 25.71
C TRP A 160 -19.94 -4.05 26.85
N THR A 161 -19.64 -5.35 26.76
CA THR A 161 -19.89 -6.35 27.80
C THR A 161 -18.71 -6.57 28.75
N ASP A 162 -17.55 -5.95 28.51
CA ASP A 162 -16.40 -6.08 29.41
C ASP A 162 -16.76 -5.47 30.78
N PRO A 163 -16.66 -6.23 31.89
CA PRO A 163 -16.97 -5.71 33.22
C PRO A 163 -15.99 -4.62 33.68
N ASP A 164 -14.79 -4.53 33.09
CA ASP A 164 -13.78 -3.53 33.42
C ASP A 164 -13.68 -2.48 32.30
N GLN A 165 -14.43 -1.39 32.46
CA GLN A 165 -14.41 -0.20 31.61
C GLN A 165 -13.51 0.92 32.18
N SER A 166 -12.47 0.56 32.95
CA SER A 166 -11.57 1.55 33.56
C SER A 166 -10.70 2.27 32.52
N ALA A 167 -10.30 3.51 32.85
CA ALA A 167 -9.42 4.30 31.99
C ALA A 167 -8.04 3.62 31.82
N GLU A 168 -7.53 2.95 32.85
CA GLU A 168 -6.30 2.18 32.80
C GLU A 168 -6.39 1.03 31.78
N ARG A 169 -7.54 0.38 31.72
CA ARG A 169 -7.81 -0.72 30.80
C ARG A 169 -7.96 -0.23 29.36
N GLU A 170 -8.67 0.89 29.15
CA GLU A 170 -8.76 1.57 27.85
C GLU A 170 -7.37 2.00 27.35
N ASP A 171 -6.54 2.59 28.22
CA ASP A 171 -5.21 3.06 27.84
C ASP A 171 -4.27 1.89 27.51
N ALA A 172 -4.36 0.77 28.23
CA ALA A 172 -3.62 -0.45 27.89
C ALA A 172 -4.05 -1.01 26.53
N ALA A 173 -5.34 -0.96 26.20
CA ALA A 173 -5.85 -1.34 24.88
C ALA A 173 -5.36 -0.39 23.78
N PHE A 174 -5.36 0.91 24.04
CA PHE A 174 -4.84 1.92 23.12
C PHE A 174 -3.35 1.72 22.81
N GLN A 175 -2.52 1.37 23.81
CA GLN A 175 -1.10 1.06 23.56
C GLN A 175 -0.92 -0.15 22.62
N LYS A 176 -1.80 -1.16 22.70
CA LYS A 176 -1.79 -2.28 21.75
C LYS A 176 -2.19 -1.81 20.35
N ALA A 177 -3.16 -0.91 20.25
CA ALA A 177 -3.56 -0.31 18.97
C ALA A 177 -2.42 0.49 18.34
N MET A 178 -1.74 1.35 19.11
CA MET A 178 -0.54 2.09 18.65
C MET A 178 0.54 1.13 18.16
N THR A 179 0.80 0.05 18.88
CA THR A 179 1.82 -0.96 18.50
C THR A 179 1.44 -1.65 17.20
N LEU A 180 0.17 -2.05 17.04
CA LEU A 180 -0.31 -2.70 15.84
C LEU A 180 -0.21 -1.79 14.62
N ALA A 181 -0.77 -0.58 14.69
CA ALA A 181 -0.74 0.39 13.60
C ALA A 181 0.70 0.81 13.25
N GLY A 182 1.51 1.03 14.28
CA GLY A 182 2.90 1.43 14.13
C GLY A 182 3.80 0.38 13.48
N ASN A 183 3.66 -0.89 13.87
CA ASN A 183 4.43 -1.97 13.26
C ASN A 183 4.08 -2.13 11.78
N GLU A 184 2.79 -2.07 11.41
CA GLU A 184 2.36 -2.19 10.01
C GLU A 184 2.85 -1.01 9.16
N PHE A 185 2.91 0.19 9.75
CA PHE A 185 3.52 1.37 9.12
C PHE A 185 5.02 1.19 8.87
N LEU A 186 5.78 0.68 9.85
CA LEU A 186 7.21 0.42 9.71
C LEU A 186 7.48 -0.69 8.69
N GLU A 187 6.71 -1.77 8.71
CA GLU A 187 6.76 -2.83 7.70
C GLU A 187 6.52 -2.28 6.29
N THR A 188 5.57 -1.34 6.14
CA THR A 188 5.30 -0.64 4.88
C THR A 188 6.52 0.17 4.41
N ILE A 189 7.15 0.96 5.30
CA ILE A 189 8.38 1.70 4.96
C ILE A 189 9.46 0.73 4.49
N HIS A 190 9.69 -0.36 5.23
CA HIS A 190 10.77 -1.31 4.94
C HIS A 190 10.53 -2.05 3.63
N PHE A 191 9.31 -2.48 3.38
CA PHE A 191 8.93 -3.08 2.10
C PHE A 191 9.18 -2.11 0.94
N HIS A 192 8.75 -0.86 1.08
CA HIS A 192 8.91 0.12 0.01
C HIS A 192 10.38 0.45 -0.25
N ALA A 193 11.19 0.57 0.80
CA ALA A 193 12.61 0.89 0.69
C ALA A 193 13.44 -0.29 0.14
N LYS A 194 13.18 -1.51 0.62
CA LYS A 194 14.04 -2.68 0.33
C LYS A 194 13.58 -3.49 -0.88
N SER A 195 12.30 -3.42 -1.25
CA SER A 195 11.73 -4.24 -2.32
C SER A 195 11.14 -3.39 -3.45
N TRP A 196 10.17 -2.52 -3.14
CA TRP A 196 9.48 -1.73 -4.17
C TRP A 196 10.43 -0.78 -4.90
N LEU A 197 11.20 0.03 -4.17
CA LEU A 197 12.03 1.08 -4.77
C LEU A 197 13.13 0.53 -5.70
N PRO A 198 13.92 -0.49 -5.31
CA PRO A 198 14.92 -1.10 -6.21
C PRO A 198 14.29 -1.71 -7.47
N ALA A 199 13.11 -2.34 -7.32
CA ALA A 199 12.42 -3.00 -8.43
C ALA A 199 12.07 -2.05 -9.58
N ARG A 200 11.87 -0.76 -9.32
CA ARG A 200 11.52 0.22 -10.34
C ARG A 200 12.51 0.24 -11.50
N SER A 201 13.82 0.27 -11.19
CA SER A 201 14.89 0.30 -12.18
C SER A 201 14.89 -0.95 -13.07
N ILE A 202 14.71 -2.12 -12.46
CA ILE A 202 14.63 -3.42 -13.14
C ILE A 202 13.45 -3.42 -14.13
N VAL A 203 12.27 -3.00 -13.68
CA VAL A 203 11.06 -2.96 -14.52
C VAL A 203 11.25 -1.98 -15.68
N MET A 204 11.80 -0.80 -15.41
CA MET A 204 12.10 0.21 -16.43
C MET A 204 13.06 -0.31 -17.50
N GLU A 205 14.14 -1.00 -17.12
CA GLU A 205 15.07 -1.64 -18.05
C GLU A 205 14.40 -2.74 -18.88
N CYS A 206 13.57 -3.58 -18.26
CA CYS A 206 12.84 -4.63 -18.96
C CYS A 206 11.83 -4.05 -19.96
N LEU A 207 11.15 -2.96 -19.60
CA LEU A 207 10.26 -2.22 -20.50
C LEU A 207 11.01 -1.60 -21.68
N ALA A 208 12.18 -1.00 -21.45
CA ALA A 208 12.99 -0.42 -22.52
C ALA A 208 13.51 -1.52 -23.48
N GLY A 209 13.89 -2.68 -22.94
CA GLY A 209 14.43 -3.81 -23.72
C GLY A 209 13.39 -4.72 -24.39
N ARG A 210 12.09 -4.49 -24.18
CA ARG A 210 11.01 -5.41 -24.61
C ARG A 210 11.02 -5.77 -26.10
N HIS A 211 11.39 -4.84 -26.98
CA HIS A 211 11.47 -5.08 -28.42
C HIS A 211 12.57 -6.09 -28.81
N ASN A 212 13.58 -6.29 -27.95
CA ASN A 212 14.59 -7.33 -28.13
C ASN A 212 14.09 -8.72 -27.71
N ILE A 213 13.01 -8.78 -26.93
CA ILE A 213 12.37 -10.03 -26.51
C ILE A 213 11.37 -10.49 -27.57
N ASP A 214 10.49 -9.57 -27.97
CA ASP A 214 9.48 -9.81 -28.97
C ASP A 214 9.20 -8.53 -29.77
N SER A 215 9.15 -8.65 -31.09
CA SER A 215 8.98 -7.51 -31.99
C SER A 215 7.63 -6.79 -31.83
N SER A 216 6.63 -7.41 -31.19
CA SER A 216 5.37 -6.72 -30.85
C SER A 216 5.59 -5.58 -29.84
N GLY A 217 6.61 -5.70 -28.99
CA GLY A 217 6.78 -4.83 -27.83
C GLY A 217 5.70 -5.00 -26.76
N GLU A 218 4.85 -6.03 -26.83
CA GLU A 218 3.78 -6.31 -25.88
C GLU A 218 4.16 -7.37 -24.81
N ILE A 219 5.34 -7.96 -24.95
CA ILE A 219 5.89 -8.97 -24.02
C ILE A 219 7.15 -8.42 -23.39
N MET A 220 7.22 -8.43 -22.06
CA MET A 220 8.47 -8.17 -21.33
C MET A 220 8.90 -9.40 -20.55
N VAL A 221 10.22 -9.53 -20.36
CA VAL A 221 10.82 -10.60 -19.56
C VAL A 221 11.55 -9.97 -18.39
N LEU A 222 11.21 -10.39 -17.18
CA LEU A 222 11.95 -10.05 -15.97
C LEU A 222 13.09 -11.05 -15.81
N ARG A 223 14.31 -10.54 -15.84
CA ARG A 223 15.52 -11.33 -15.55
C ARG A 223 15.67 -11.65 -14.06
N GLN A 224 14.97 -10.89 -13.21
CA GLN A 224 14.93 -11.07 -11.77
C GLN A 224 13.50 -10.87 -11.28
N SER A 225 13.00 -11.83 -10.50
CA SER A 225 11.69 -11.71 -9.84
C SER A 225 11.68 -10.48 -8.93
N CYS A 226 10.70 -9.60 -9.14
CA CYS A 226 10.54 -8.34 -8.42
C CYS A 226 9.05 -7.91 -8.44
N PRO A 227 8.60 -6.99 -7.58
CA PRO A 227 7.21 -6.52 -7.51
C PRO A 227 6.80 -5.64 -8.71
N TRP A 228 6.90 -6.16 -9.93
CA TRP A 228 6.66 -5.43 -11.18
C TRP A 228 5.26 -4.85 -11.32
N LYS A 229 4.24 -5.52 -10.76
CA LYS A 229 2.84 -5.08 -10.81
C LYS A 229 2.62 -3.71 -10.15
N LEU A 230 3.46 -3.38 -9.17
CA LEU A 230 3.40 -2.09 -8.47
C LEU A 230 4.00 -0.93 -9.27
N HIS A 231 4.66 -1.22 -10.39
CA HIS A 231 5.34 -0.22 -11.22
C HIS A 231 4.81 -0.14 -12.64
N ILE A 232 4.30 -1.24 -13.19
CA ILE A 232 4.02 -1.37 -14.63
C ILE A 232 3.10 -0.26 -15.16
N PHE A 233 2.04 0.08 -14.45
CA PHE A 233 1.08 1.09 -14.90
C PHE A 233 1.68 2.50 -14.90
N GLU A 234 2.42 2.86 -13.85
CA GLU A 234 3.07 4.18 -13.75
C GLU A 234 4.18 4.33 -14.79
N LEU A 235 5.02 3.30 -14.94
CA LEU A 235 6.12 3.31 -15.89
C LEU A 235 5.65 3.31 -17.35
N GLU A 236 4.55 2.64 -17.68
CA GLU A 236 3.98 2.69 -19.03
C GLU A 236 3.54 4.11 -19.40
N GLU A 237 2.93 4.84 -18.47
CA GLU A 237 2.55 6.24 -18.68
C GLU A 237 3.79 7.15 -18.81
N GLU A 238 4.73 7.06 -17.86
CA GLU A 238 5.93 7.89 -17.83
C GLU A 238 6.83 7.68 -19.06
N MET A 239 7.02 6.43 -19.48
CA MET A 239 7.86 6.06 -20.61
C MET A 239 7.10 6.09 -21.95
N ARG A 240 5.80 6.41 -21.94
CA ARG A 240 4.91 6.41 -23.12
C ARG A 240 4.99 5.08 -23.88
N VAL A 241 4.83 3.98 -23.15
CA VAL A 241 4.90 2.63 -23.69
C VAL A 241 3.69 2.37 -24.56
N GLU A 242 3.92 2.30 -25.87
CA GLU A 242 2.94 1.87 -26.86
C GLU A 242 3.57 0.80 -27.79
N PRO A 243 2.88 -0.31 -28.08
CA PRO A 243 1.65 -0.77 -27.42
C PRO A 243 1.89 -1.16 -25.95
N SER A 244 0.84 -1.11 -25.13
CA SER A 244 0.87 -1.52 -23.71
C SER A 244 1.28 -3.00 -23.55
N ILE A 245 1.99 -3.34 -22.48
CA ILE A 245 2.38 -4.72 -22.17
C ILE A 245 1.15 -5.59 -21.91
N LYS A 246 1.12 -6.78 -22.53
CA LYS A 246 0.09 -7.80 -22.31
C LYS A 246 0.59 -8.94 -21.44
N TYR A 247 1.86 -9.31 -21.57
CA TYR A 247 2.44 -10.44 -20.85
C TYR A 247 3.79 -10.09 -20.20
N VAL A 248 3.97 -10.56 -18.97
CA VAL A 248 5.24 -10.53 -18.25
C VAL A 248 5.69 -11.97 -18.04
N ILE A 249 6.89 -12.27 -18.51
CA ILE A 249 7.53 -13.58 -18.36
C ILE A 249 8.62 -13.49 -17.29
N TYR A 250 8.69 -14.47 -16.40
CA TYR A 250 9.69 -14.51 -15.34
C TYR A 250 9.91 -15.93 -14.85
N GLU A 251 11.10 -16.22 -14.33
CA GLU A 251 11.38 -17.50 -13.70
C GLU A 251 10.61 -17.61 -12.37
N ASP A 252 10.02 -18.77 -12.11
CA ASP A 252 9.38 -19.06 -10.83
C ASP A 252 10.39 -18.94 -9.69
N ASP A 253 9.98 -18.47 -8.51
CA ASP A 253 10.90 -18.19 -7.40
C ASP A 253 11.68 -19.43 -6.91
N ARG A 254 11.25 -20.64 -7.32
CA ARG A 254 11.93 -21.91 -7.03
C ARG A 254 12.90 -22.37 -8.13
N GLY A 255 13.00 -21.64 -9.24
CA GLY A 255 13.89 -21.95 -10.37
C GLY A 255 13.52 -23.22 -11.16
N THR A 256 12.27 -23.69 -11.05
CA THR A 256 11.85 -24.98 -11.65
C THR A 256 11.07 -24.81 -12.96
N SER A 257 10.55 -23.61 -13.21
CA SER A 257 9.71 -23.31 -14.36
C SER A 257 9.66 -21.80 -14.62
N TRP A 258 9.11 -21.44 -15.76
CA TRP A 258 8.87 -20.07 -16.20
C TRP A 258 7.38 -19.76 -16.15
N ARG A 259 7.04 -18.56 -15.70
CA ARG A 259 5.69 -18.02 -15.67
C ARG A 259 5.45 -17.14 -16.88
N VAL A 260 4.24 -17.21 -17.42
CA VAL A 260 3.68 -16.20 -18.33
C VAL A 260 2.46 -15.61 -17.64
N GLN A 261 2.53 -14.34 -17.25
CA GLN A 261 1.47 -13.67 -16.52
C GLN A 261 0.88 -12.54 -17.34
N ALA A 262 -0.43 -12.56 -17.52
CA ALA A 262 -1.15 -11.51 -18.21
C ALA A 262 -1.26 -10.26 -17.32
N VAL A 263 -0.98 -9.09 -17.89
CA VAL A 263 -1.09 -7.80 -17.19
C VAL A 263 -2.57 -7.46 -17.01
N ALA A 264 -2.94 -6.98 -15.82
CA ALA A 264 -4.30 -6.54 -15.53
C ALA A 264 -4.68 -5.27 -16.31
N THR A 265 -5.98 -5.06 -16.50
CA THR A 265 -6.54 -3.83 -17.09
C THR A 265 -6.39 -2.61 -16.17
N GLY A 266 -6.22 -2.85 -14.87
CA GLY A 266 -5.93 -1.82 -13.87
C GLY A 266 -5.36 -2.44 -12.59
N PRO A 267 -4.77 -1.64 -11.68
CA PRO A 267 -4.14 -2.12 -10.44
C PRO A 267 -5.09 -2.98 -9.57
N ASP A 268 -6.35 -2.57 -9.43
CA ASP A 268 -7.37 -3.24 -8.61
C ASP A 268 -8.34 -4.12 -9.42
N LYS A 269 -7.94 -4.53 -10.63
CA LYS A 269 -8.78 -5.32 -11.53
C LYS A 269 -8.25 -6.74 -11.69
N PHE A 270 -9.16 -7.71 -11.60
CA PHE A 270 -8.85 -9.12 -11.89
C PHE A 270 -8.91 -9.43 -13.40
N SER A 271 -9.49 -8.55 -14.21
CA SER A 271 -9.55 -8.67 -15.66
C SER A 271 -8.20 -8.38 -16.30
N SER A 272 -7.66 -9.34 -17.04
CA SER A 272 -6.42 -9.20 -17.81
C SER A 272 -6.64 -8.41 -19.10
N ARG A 273 -5.65 -7.63 -19.54
CA ARG A 273 -5.63 -6.94 -20.84
C ARG A 273 -5.78 -7.94 -21.99
N LYS A 274 -5.11 -9.07 -21.86
CA LYS A 274 -5.24 -10.23 -22.75
C LYS A 274 -5.02 -11.51 -21.95
N PRO A 275 -6.08 -12.17 -21.45
CA PRO A 275 -5.92 -13.45 -20.77
C PRO A 275 -5.39 -14.51 -21.74
N LEU A 276 -4.73 -15.55 -21.22
CA LEU A 276 -4.31 -16.71 -22.00
C LEU A 276 -5.53 -17.38 -22.68
N PRO A 277 -5.35 -18.06 -23.84
CA PRO A 277 -6.40 -18.67 -24.64
C PRO A 277 -7.43 -19.45 -23.83
N SER A 278 -8.72 -19.26 -24.12
CA SER A 278 -9.78 -19.90 -23.33
C SER A 278 -9.71 -21.42 -23.36
N HIS A 279 -9.26 -21.99 -24.49
CA HIS A 279 -9.12 -23.42 -24.67
C HIS A 279 -7.89 -24.02 -23.94
N TRP A 280 -7.00 -23.19 -23.38
CA TRP A 280 -5.90 -23.63 -22.50
C TRP A 280 -6.27 -23.64 -21.02
N ARG A 281 -7.27 -22.83 -20.64
CA ARG A 281 -7.56 -22.51 -19.23
C ARG A 281 -8.01 -23.74 -18.46
N GLY A 282 -7.39 -23.95 -17.30
CA GLY A 282 -7.66 -25.10 -16.44
C GLY A 282 -6.92 -26.37 -16.85
N LEU A 283 -6.18 -26.37 -17.97
CA LEU A 283 -5.37 -27.51 -18.40
C LEU A 283 -3.97 -27.47 -17.79
N GLU A 284 -3.35 -28.64 -17.68
CA GLU A 284 -2.00 -28.82 -17.15
C GLU A 284 -1.18 -29.88 -17.90
N GLY A 285 0.14 -29.80 -17.73
CA GLY A 285 1.09 -30.81 -18.20
C GLY A 285 0.99 -31.15 -19.69
N LYS A 286 0.92 -32.46 -19.97
CA LYS A 286 0.94 -33.00 -21.34
C LYS A 286 -0.30 -32.62 -22.13
N GLU A 287 -1.47 -32.59 -21.50
CA GLU A 287 -2.72 -32.21 -22.18
C GLU A 287 -2.64 -30.78 -22.68
N LEU A 288 -2.25 -29.84 -21.80
CA LEU A 288 -2.00 -28.45 -22.20
C LEU A 288 -0.93 -28.35 -23.28
N SER A 289 0.16 -29.12 -23.18
CA SER A 289 1.24 -29.07 -24.19
C SER A 289 0.77 -29.50 -25.58
N VAL A 290 -0.15 -30.47 -25.66
CA VAL A 290 -0.76 -30.93 -26.93
C VAL A 290 -1.72 -29.86 -27.46
N ILE A 291 -2.60 -29.34 -26.62
CA ILE A 291 -3.62 -28.37 -27.02
C ILE A 291 -3.02 -27.01 -27.40
N ALA A 292 -1.99 -26.56 -26.68
CA ALA A 292 -1.29 -25.31 -26.95
C ALA A 292 -0.30 -25.44 -28.11
N GLU A 293 0.02 -26.66 -28.54
CA GLU A 293 1.12 -26.96 -29.47
C GLU A 293 2.47 -26.40 -28.99
N VAL A 294 2.63 -26.24 -27.67
CA VAL A 294 3.86 -25.78 -27.02
C VAL A 294 4.35 -26.86 -26.05
N PRO A 295 5.54 -27.45 -26.25
CA PRO A 295 6.04 -28.48 -25.36
C PRO A 295 6.37 -27.92 -23.96
N GLY A 296 6.31 -28.80 -22.95
CA GLY A 296 6.76 -28.47 -21.60
C GLY A 296 5.83 -27.54 -20.82
N CYS A 297 4.56 -27.41 -21.23
CA CYS A 297 3.60 -26.62 -20.46
C CYS A 297 3.38 -27.22 -19.06
N VAL A 298 3.30 -26.37 -18.06
CA VAL A 298 3.05 -26.75 -16.65
C VAL A 298 1.57 -26.62 -16.36
N PHE A 299 0.99 -25.44 -16.51
CA PHE A 299 -0.45 -25.18 -16.30
C PHE A 299 -0.89 -23.86 -16.93
N VAL A 300 -2.21 -23.66 -17.07
CA VAL A 300 -2.85 -22.34 -17.23
C VAL A 300 -4.01 -22.20 -16.24
N HIS A 301 -4.02 -21.13 -15.45
CA HIS A 301 -5.10 -20.87 -14.49
C HIS A 301 -6.46 -20.74 -15.20
N MET A 302 -7.55 -21.14 -14.55
CA MET A 302 -8.91 -21.15 -15.14
C MET A 302 -9.37 -19.78 -15.68
N SER A 303 -8.95 -18.67 -15.07
CA SER A 303 -9.26 -17.34 -15.60
C SER A 303 -8.30 -16.84 -16.69
N GLY A 304 -7.22 -17.57 -16.96
CA GLY A 304 -6.22 -17.24 -17.97
C GLY A 304 -5.23 -16.15 -17.56
N PHE A 305 -5.23 -15.69 -16.30
CA PHE A 305 -4.33 -14.61 -15.87
C PHE A 305 -2.86 -15.03 -15.77
N ILE A 306 -2.58 -16.33 -15.61
CA ILE A 306 -1.23 -16.87 -15.49
C ILE A 306 -1.17 -18.29 -16.03
N GLY A 307 -0.03 -18.62 -16.62
CA GLY A 307 0.35 -19.98 -16.96
C GLY A 307 1.84 -20.18 -16.70
N GLY A 308 2.33 -21.38 -17.03
CA GLY A 308 3.75 -21.66 -16.93
C GLY A 308 4.22 -22.73 -17.89
N ASN A 309 5.52 -22.70 -18.16
CA ASN A 309 6.25 -23.66 -18.98
C ASN A 309 7.55 -24.05 -18.28
N GLN A 310 8.09 -25.23 -18.55
CA GLN A 310 9.37 -25.66 -18.00
C GLN A 310 10.54 -24.82 -18.50
N THR A 311 10.42 -24.22 -19.69
CA THR A 311 11.49 -23.48 -20.37
C THR A 311 11.11 -22.04 -20.61
N TYR A 312 12.13 -21.18 -20.73
CA TYR A 312 11.96 -19.78 -21.13
C TYR A 312 11.32 -19.69 -22.51
N GLU A 313 11.85 -20.45 -23.46
CA GLU A 313 11.42 -20.47 -24.86
C GLU A 313 9.95 -20.89 -24.97
N GLY A 314 9.54 -21.91 -24.21
CA GLY A 314 8.15 -22.34 -24.17
C GLY A 314 7.22 -21.30 -23.54
N ALA A 315 7.63 -20.62 -22.47
CA ALA A 315 6.82 -19.53 -21.89
C ALA A 315 6.68 -18.34 -22.85
N LEU A 316 7.73 -18.02 -23.61
CA LEU A 316 7.71 -17.01 -24.65
C LEU A 316 6.79 -17.41 -25.81
N GLU A 317 6.83 -18.67 -26.24
CA GLU A 317 5.92 -19.14 -27.29
C GLU A 317 4.47 -19.15 -26.83
N MET A 318 4.20 -19.54 -25.57
CA MET A 318 2.87 -19.40 -24.98
C MET A 318 2.36 -17.95 -25.06
N ALA A 319 3.20 -16.97 -24.70
CA ALA A 319 2.83 -15.55 -24.79
C ALA A 319 2.57 -15.10 -26.24
N ARG A 320 3.44 -15.51 -27.18
CA ARG A 320 3.31 -15.18 -28.61
C ARG A 320 2.07 -15.78 -29.25
N ALA A 321 1.80 -17.06 -29.01
CA ALA A 321 0.59 -17.73 -29.47
C ALA A 321 -0.64 -17.04 -28.88
N SER A 322 -0.60 -16.71 -27.59
CA SER A 322 -1.68 -15.97 -26.93
C SER A 322 -1.93 -14.60 -27.54
N LEU A 323 -0.90 -13.86 -27.97
CA LEU A 323 -1.04 -12.54 -28.63
C LEU A 323 -1.82 -12.60 -29.95
N LYS A 324 -1.69 -13.69 -30.71
CA LYS A 324 -2.24 -13.86 -32.06
C LYS A 324 -3.74 -14.20 -32.07
N GLU A 325 -4.25 -14.75 -30.98
CA GLU A 325 -5.67 -15.12 -30.80
C GLU A 325 -6.50 -13.97 -30.22
#